data_AF-A0A6G4XD90-F1
#
_entry.id   AF-A0A6G4XD90-F1
#
_cell.length_a   1.000
_cell.length_b   1.000
_cell.length_c   1.000
_cell.angle_alpha   90.00
_cell.angle_beta   90.00
_cell.angle_gamma   90.00
#
_symmetry.space_group_name_H-M   'P 1'
#
loop_
_entity.id
_entity.type
_entity.pdbx_description
1 polymer ?
#
loop_
_entity_poly.entity_id
_entity_poly.type
_entity_poly.pdbx_seq_one_letter_code
_entity_poly.pdbx_strand_id
1 'polypeptide(L)'
;MLIQKSTAQALLDDMTEGCSVPVASNALTQGWFGVHGHLFVGAHPIRGYKYKANGKWRFDDREVRRAAQALLDLQWDPQDLVKARIGSTDRAGANWRADVRSWMNSAAFSVVLENGCACSTESCSRPYGLVETGLPCGLSMDVFRETCQKASIAGTLPLSVLTWQGGDWWVPRAYAKLLAQWEKADDALADKARACTSCGAKAGYSDDWRVSGSSGWTTLCPTCAASGFRPYRGHLRGVRYRSARMNAVRADDYLCVLCKSPRRAYYWDHCHEHDCIRGPVCASCNTFEGHGMNYVARSGSLSHLLECAVCRSQRTLPARHRDDALRNHLSKTEPHHGCRARLEVTDVRTEADGTVCCRISCTAFPDPHAWERKLSASEAAEIIEDLVGTVTSQSTPPAGQLAVSGRS
;
A
#
# COMPACT_ATOMS: atom_id res chain seq x y z
N MET A 1 27.81 7.90 -8.66
CA MET A 1 27.97 7.22 -7.34
C MET A 1 26.60 7.07 -6.68
N LEU A 2 26.37 6.01 -5.89
CA LEU A 2 25.06 5.82 -5.22
C LEU A 2 24.93 6.61 -3.92
N ILE A 3 24.07 7.63 -3.94
CA ILE A 3 23.81 8.55 -2.81
C ILE A 3 22.48 8.25 -2.11
N GLN A 4 22.35 8.68 -0.85
CA GLN A 4 21.12 8.50 -0.07
C GLN A 4 19.99 9.39 -0.58
N LYS A 5 18.73 9.04 -0.30
CA LYS A 5 17.55 9.84 -0.73
C LYS A 5 17.63 11.30 -0.27
N SER A 6 17.98 11.55 0.99
CA SER A 6 18.10 12.91 1.53
C SER A 6 19.22 13.70 0.85
N THR A 7 20.38 13.07 0.61
CA THR A 7 21.49 13.68 -0.14
C THR A 7 21.10 13.97 -1.59
N ALA A 8 20.35 13.08 -2.23
CA ALA A 8 19.85 13.27 -3.58
C ALA A 8 18.84 14.41 -3.66
N GLN A 9 17.94 14.52 -2.68
CA GLN A 9 17.00 15.63 -2.58
C GLN A 9 17.73 16.95 -2.37
N ALA A 10 18.67 17.02 -1.42
CA ALA A 10 19.45 18.24 -1.19
C ALA A 10 20.25 18.67 -2.43
N LEU A 11 20.80 17.71 -3.18
CA LEU A 11 21.46 18.00 -4.46
C LEU A 11 20.49 18.52 -5.51
N LEU A 12 19.28 17.95 -5.59
CA LEU A 12 18.25 18.42 -6.50
C LEU A 12 17.81 19.84 -6.14
N ASP A 13 17.57 20.11 -4.85
CA ASP A 13 17.15 21.41 -4.34
C ASP A 13 18.21 22.49 -4.66
N ASP A 14 19.48 22.22 -4.36
CA ASP A 14 20.63 23.10 -4.65
C ASP A 14 20.75 23.41 -6.15
N MET A 15 20.65 22.39 -7.00
CA MET A 15 20.76 22.58 -8.45
C MET A 15 19.55 23.27 -9.07
N THR A 16 18.37 23.16 -8.44
CA THR A 16 17.13 23.73 -8.98
C THR A 16 16.69 25.00 -8.24
N GLU A 17 17.57 25.57 -7.41
CA GLU A 17 17.34 26.86 -6.79
C GLU A 17 17.09 27.93 -7.86
N GLY A 18 15.97 28.65 -7.73
CA GLY A 18 15.55 29.65 -8.72
C GLY A 18 15.06 29.08 -10.06
N CYS A 19 14.92 27.76 -10.21
CA CYS A 19 14.34 27.17 -11.41
C CYS A 19 12.90 27.66 -11.62
N SER A 20 12.56 28.02 -12.86
CA SER A 20 11.21 28.51 -13.19
C SER A 20 10.13 27.42 -13.08
N VAL A 21 10.52 26.14 -13.09
CA VAL A 21 9.63 25.02 -12.83
C VAL A 21 9.70 24.69 -11.34
N PRO A 22 8.60 24.83 -10.57
CA PRO A 22 8.64 24.56 -9.14
C PRO A 22 8.83 23.07 -8.84
N VAL A 23 9.95 22.74 -8.22
CA VAL A 23 10.34 21.38 -7.83
C VAL A 23 9.85 21.09 -6.42
N ALA A 24 9.33 19.88 -6.20
CA ALA A 24 8.86 19.48 -4.89
C ALA A 24 10.06 19.13 -3.97
N SER A 25 10.08 19.69 -2.75
CA SER A 25 11.14 19.46 -1.75
C SER A 25 11.22 18.02 -1.21
N ASN A 26 10.30 17.18 -1.66
CA ASN A 26 10.19 15.75 -1.33
C ASN A 26 10.21 14.85 -2.57
N ALA A 27 10.51 15.37 -3.76
CA ALA A 27 10.49 14.64 -5.04
C ALA A 27 11.22 13.30 -5.02
N LEU A 28 12.34 13.20 -4.29
CA LEU A 28 13.18 12.01 -4.18
C LEU A 28 13.07 11.30 -2.82
N THR A 29 12.40 11.92 -1.85
CA THR A 29 12.21 11.34 -0.51
C THR A 29 10.88 10.59 -0.41
N GLN A 30 9.79 11.19 -0.88
CA GLN A 30 8.47 10.56 -1.02
C GLN A 30 8.32 9.94 -2.40
N GLY A 31 8.13 8.62 -2.45
CA GLY A 31 7.95 7.92 -3.71
C GLY A 31 7.89 6.41 -3.56
N TRP A 32 7.05 5.79 -4.40
CA TRP A 32 6.82 4.35 -4.43
C TRP A 32 7.52 3.72 -5.64
N PHE A 33 8.41 2.77 -5.39
CA PHE A 33 9.17 2.09 -6.44
C PHE A 33 8.47 0.83 -6.99
N GLY A 34 7.27 0.50 -6.50
CA GLY A 34 6.64 -0.80 -6.76
C GLY A 34 6.28 -1.02 -8.23
N VAL A 35 5.87 0.02 -8.96
CA VAL A 35 5.41 -0.10 -10.35
C VAL A 35 6.56 -0.47 -11.29
N HIS A 36 7.56 0.41 -11.44
CA HIS A 36 8.69 0.19 -12.36
C HIS A 36 10.07 0.48 -11.75
N GLY A 37 10.15 0.82 -10.46
CA GLY A 37 11.44 1.01 -9.77
C GLY A 37 12.14 2.34 -10.04
N HIS A 38 11.44 3.34 -10.58
CA HIS A 38 11.99 4.68 -10.82
C HIS A 38 11.12 5.74 -10.12
N LEU A 39 11.72 6.89 -9.80
CA LEU A 39 10.99 8.13 -9.55
C LEU A 39 11.25 9.10 -10.72
N PHE A 40 10.51 10.19 -10.77
CA PHE A 40 10.65 11.18 -11.83
C PHE A 40 10.93 12.57 -11.27
N VAL A 41 11.74 13.31 -12.01
CA VAL A 41 11.94 14.76 -11.87
C VAL A 41 11.72 15.35 -13.26
N GLY A 42 10.59 16.02 -13.46
CA GLY A 42 10.05 16.32 -14.77
C GLY A 42 9.88 15.06 -15.62
N ALA A 43 10.33 15.10 -16.88
CA ALA A 43 10.26 13.94 -17.77
C ALA A 43 11.37 12.89 -17.54
N HIS A 44 12.31 13.13 -16.61
CA HIS A 44 13.49 12.29 -16.45
C HIS A 44 13.28 11.21 -15.37
N PRO A 45 13.32 9.91 -15.75
CA PRO A 45 13.29 8.83 -14.77
C PRO A 45 14.64 8.68 -14.07
N ILE A 46 14.60 8.52 -12.76
CA ILE A 46 15.75 8.28 -11.89
C ILE A 46 15.55 6.91 -11.23
N ARG A 47 16.49 5.99 -11.45
CA ARG A 47 16.34 4.62 -10.96
C ARG A 47 16.60 4.53 -9.46
N GLY A 48 15.68 3.92 -8.74
CA GLY A 48 15.86 3.57 -7.34
C GLY A 48 16.64 2.26 -7.20
N TYR A 49 17.71 2.30 -6.41
CA TYR A 49 18.50 1.12 -6.05
C TYR A 49 18.30 0.81 -4.57
N LYS A 50 17.85 -0.41 -4.26
CA LYS A 50 17.81 -0.88 -2.87
C LYS A 50 19.22 -1.27 -2.45
N TYR A 51 19.71 -0.69 -1.35
CA TYR A 51 21.09 -0.90 -0.88
C TYR A 51 21.13 -1.70 0.42
N LYS A 52 21.75 -2.89 0.36
CA LYS A 52 22.03 -3.81 1.49
C LYS A 52 20.76 -4.23 2.29
N ALA A 53 20.98 -5.11 3.27
CA ALA A 53 19.94 -5.77 4.07
C ALA A 53 18.98 -4.82 4.84
N ASN A 54 19.36 -3.55 5.05
CA ASN A 54 18.49 -2.56 5.71
C ASN A 54 17.44 -1.93 4.79
N GLY A 55 17.41 -2.30 3.50
CA GLY A 55 16.36 -1.96 2.57
C GLY A 55 16.27 -0.47 2.19
N LYS A 56 17.32 0.33 2.47
CA LYS A 56 17.33 1.76 2.14
C LYS A 56 17.49 1.98 0.63
N TRP A 57 16.71 2.89 0.08
CA TRP A 57 16.79 3.28 -1.32
C TRP A 57 17.88 4.34 -1.56
N ARG A 58 18.54 4.26 -2.71
CA ARG A 58 19.60 5.15 -3.18
C ARG A 58 19.42 5.49 -4.66
N PHE A 59 20.06 6.56 -5.10
CA PHE A 59 20.04 7.02 -6.49
C PHE A 59 21.46 7.20 -7.02
N ASP A 60 21.65 7.09 -8.33
CA ASP A 60 22.90 7.50 -8.97
C ASP A 60 22.94 9.03 -9.06
N ASP A 61 23.96 9.65 -8.47
CA ASP A 61 24.14 11.11 -8.50
C ASP A 61 24.10 11.69 -9.92
N ARG A 62 24.64 10.99 -10.91
CA ARG A 62 24.64 11.40 -12.33
C ARG A 62 23.24 11.44 -12.92
N GLU A 63 22.32 10.59 -12.46
CA GLU A 63 20.92 10.64 -12.90
C GLU A 63 20.19 11.83 -12.28
N VAL A 64 20.42 12.10 -10.99
CA VAL A 64 19.86 13.26 -10.30
C VAL A 64 20.30 14.57 -10.96
N ARG A 65 21.61 14.72 -11.21
CA ARG A 65 22.18 15.91 -11.88
C ARG A 65 21.62 16.10 -13.29
N ARG A 66 21.49 15.03 -14.07
CA ARG A 66 20.91 15.09 -15.42
C ARG A 66 19.45 15.51 -15.39
N ALA A 67 18.67 15.01 -14.44
CA ALA A 67 17.27 15.40 -14.30
C ALA A 67 17.12 16.87 -13.87
N ALA A 68 17.95 17.34 -12.93
CA ALA A 68 17.98 18.74 -12.52
C ALA A 68 18.34 19.66 -13.70
N GLN A 69 19.41 19.34 -14.43
CA GLN A 69 19.84 20.11 -15.60
C GLN A 69 18.74 20.19 -16.66
N ALA A 70 18.04 19.08 -16.93
CA ALA A 70 16.96 19.07 -17.90
C ALA A 70 15.76 19.96 -17.51
N LEU A 71 15.53 20.21 -16.22
CA LEU A 71 14.54 21.19 -15.78
C LEU A 71 15.04 22.63 -15.98
N LEU A 72 16.31 22.90 -15.69
CA LEU A 72 16.93 24.22 -15.91
C LEU A 72 16.95 24.60 -17.40
N ASP A 73 17.19 23.62 -18.28
CA ASP A 73 17.25 23.83 -19.73
C ASP A 73 15.85 24.01 -20.37
N LEU A 74 14.78 23.78 -19.60
CA LEU A 74 13.42 23.89 -20.10
C LEU A 74 13.14 25.35 -20.49
N GLN A 75 12.83 25.56 -21.77
CA GLN A 75 12.41 26.86 -22.29
C GLN A 75 11.06 27.23 -21.69
N TRP A 76 11.10 27.98 -20.59
CA TRP A 76 9.95 28.36 -19.80
C TRP A 76 9.46 29.75 -20.17
N ASP A 77 8.23 29.83 -20.68
CA ASP A 77 7.49 31.08 -20.82
C ASP A 77 6.18 30.96 -20.02
N PRO A 78 6.00 31.73 -18.93
CA PRO A 78 4.79 31.68 -18.13
C PRO A 78 3.55 32.25 -18.86
N GLN A 79 3.74 32.97 -19.97
CA GLN A 79 2.65 33.59 -20.73
C GLN A 79 2.21 32.74 -21.95
N ASP A 80 3.04 31.79 -22.42
CA ASP A 80 2.64 30.83 -23.45
C ASP A 80 1.73 29.74 -22.83
N LEU A 81 0.46 30.10 -22.64
CA LEU A 81 -0.52 29.26 -21.97
C LEU A 81 -1.27 28.34 -22.94
N VAL A 82 -1.57 27.13 -22.48
CA VAL A 82 -2.49 26.18 -23.12
C VAL A 82 -3.56 25.74 -22.15
N LYS A 83 -4.76 25.41 -22.69
CA LYS A 83 -5.80 24.79 -21.88
C LYS A 83 -5.30 23.48 -21.31
N ALA A 84 -5.33 23.36 -19.99
CA ALA A 84 -4.95 22.16 -19.25
C ALA A 84 -5.90 21.00 -19.55
N ARG A 85 -7.19 21.28 -19.77
CA ARG A 85 -8.26 20.28 -19.99
C ARG A 85 -8.33 19.27 -18.84
N ILE A 86 -8.40 19.77 -17.60
CA ILE A 86 -8.54 18.92 -16.41
C ILE A 86 -9.88 18.18 -16.48
N GLY A 87 -9.83 16.86 -16.40
CA GLY A 87 -11.01 16.02 -16.52
C GLY A 87 -10.71 14.56 -16.22
N SER A 88 -11.77 13.77 -16.01
CA SER A 88 -11.64 12.32 -15.97
C SER A 88 -11.34 11.82 -17.38
N THR A 89 -10.38 10.91 -17.49
CA THR A 89 -10.19 10.14 -18.72
C THR A 89 -10.20 8.67 -18.35
N ASP A 90 -10.83 7.82 -19.15
CA ASP A 90 -10.82 6.36 -18.96
C ASP A 90 -9.47 5.71 -19.31
N ARG A 91 -8.41 6.50 -19.44
CA ARG A 91 -7.06 6.02 -19.74
C ARG A 91 -6.46 5.37 -18.49
N ALA A 92 -6.12 4.09 -18.62
CA ALA A 92 -5.25 3.41 -17.66
C ALA A 92 -3.79 3.90 -17.80
N GLY A 93 -3.09 4.08 -16.68
CA GLY A 93 -1.68 4.52 -16.65
C GLY A 93 -1.49 5.92 -16.07
N ALA A 94 -0.29 6.47 -16.23
CA ALA A 94 0.05 7.81 -15.75
C ALA A 94 -0.77 8.87 -16.48
N ASN A 95 -1.43 9.75 -15.72
CA ASN A 95 -2.21 10.84 -16.29
C ASN A 95 -2.29 12.03 -15.34
N TRP A 96 -1.55 13.09 -15.65
CA TRP A 96 -1.44 14.23 -14.74
C TRP A 96 -2.75 15.01 -14.59
N ARG A 97 -3.61 14.97 -15.60
CA ARG A 97 -4.92 15.65 -15.56
C ARG A 97 -5.89 14.91 -14.65
N ALA A 98 -5.86 13.58 -14.71
CA ALA A 98 -6.64 12.72 -13.83
C ALA A 98 -6.13 12.83 -12.38
N ASP A 99 -4.81 12.94 -12.17
CA ASP A 99 -4.23 13.13 -10.84
C ASP A 99 -4.65 14.46 -10.22
N VAL A 100 -4.53 15.58 -10.96
CA VAL A 100 -5.02 16.89 -10.51
C VAL A 100 -6.53 16.85 -10.23
N ARG A 101 -7.31 16.17 -11.08
CA ARG A 101 -8.74 15.96 -10.86
C ARG A 101 -9.01 15.17 -9.57
N SER A 102 -8.23 14.12 -9.32
CA SER A 102 -8.33 13.33 -8.09
C SER A 102 -8.06 14.20 -6.86
N TRP A 103 -7.06 15.08 -6.90
CA TRP A 103 -6.76 16.00 -5.80
C TRP A 103 -7.93 16.94 -5.52
N MET A 104 -8.54 17.52 -6.56
CA MET A 104 -9.73 18.36 -6.42
C MET A 104 -10.87 17.60 -5.75
N ASN A 105 -11.13 16.38 -6.20
CA ASN A 105 -12.20 15.54 -5.66
C ASN A 105 -11.93 15.14 -4.20
N SER A 106 -10.70 14.77 -3.87
CA SER A 106 -10.30 14.43 -2.50
C SER A 106 -10.40 15.64 -1.56
N ALA A 107 -9.94 16.81 -1.98
CA ALA A 107 -10.05 18.04 -1.18
C ALA A 107 -11.52 18.43 -0.96
N ALA A 108 -12.34 18.38 -2.01
CA ALA A 108 -13.77 18.66 -1.90
C ALA A 108 -14.49 17.66 -0.98
N PHE A 109 -14.13 16.37 -1.08
CA PHE A 109 -14.68 15.34 -0.20
C PHE A 109 -14.37 15.62 1.26
N SER A 110 -13.13 16.00 1.60
CA SER A 110 -12.75 16.40 2.96
C SER A 110 -13.57 17.60 3.46
N VAL A 111 -13.73 18.65 2.65
CA VAL A 111 -14.51 19.84 3.03
C VAL A 111 -15.98 19.50 3.26
N VAL A 112 -16.58 18.67 2.40
CA VAL A 112 -17.99 18.25 2.52
C VAL A 112 -18.20 17.38 3.77
N LEU A 113 -17.25 16.49 4.10
CA LEU A 113 -17.32 15.71 5.33
C LEU A 113 -17.29 16.57 6.59
N GLU A 114 -16.50 17.65 6.59
CA GLU A 114 -16.35 18.52 7.76
C GLU A 114 -17.46 19.56 7.90
N ASN A 115 -17.91 20.15 6.78
CA ASN A 115 -18.75 21.35 6.80
C ASN A 115 -20.13 21.15 6.13
N GLY A 116 -20.39 19.99 5.53
CA GLY A 116 -21.55 19.75 4.67
C GLY A 116 -21.43 20.46 3.31
N CYS A 117 -22.34 20.15 2.37
CA CYS A 117 -22.43 20.94 1.12
C CYS A 117 -23.30 22.18 1.35
N ALA A 118 -22.79 23.36 1.01
CA ALA A 118 -23.57 24.60 0.99
C ALA A 118 -24.61 24.66 -0.15
N CYS A 119 -24.60 23.69 -1.06
CA CYS A 119 -25.53 23.59 -2.16
C CYS A 119 -26.89 23.06 -1.66
N SER A 120 -27.92 23.91 -1.66
CA SER A 120 -29.26 23.63 -1.12
C SER A 120 -30.10 22.58 -1.87
N THR A 121 -29.50 21.80 -2.76
CA THR A 121 -30.18 20.74 -3.51
C THR A 121 -29.98 19.39 -2.83
N GLU A 122 -31.07 18.71 -2.47
CA GLU A 122 -31.12 17.33 -1.94
C GLU A 122 -30.39 16.29 -2.84
N SER A 123 -30.00 16.70 -4.05
CA SER A 123 -29.27 15.92 -5.04
C SER A 123 -27.88 16.48 -5.36
N CYS A 124 -27.09 16.88 -4.34
CA CYS A 124 -25.63 16.98 -4.52
C CYS A 124 -24.99 15.59 -4.67
N SER A 125 -25.45 14.84 -5.66
CA SER A 125 -24.86 13.61 -6.17
C SER A 125 -23.73 13.92 -7.15
N ARG A 126 -23.30 15.20 -7.26
CA ARG A 126 -22.17 15.66 -8.07
C ARG A 126 -21.02 16.26 -7.24
N PRO A 127 -20.47 15.57 -6.21
CA PRO A 127 -19.18 15.96 -5.62
C PRO A 127 -18.01 15.89 -6.63
N TYR A 128 -18.28 15.47 -7.87
CA TYR A 128 -17.30 15.28 -8.93
C TYR A 128 -17.56 16.09 -10.21
N GLY A 129 -18.44 17.09 -10.21
CA GLY A 129 -18.64 18.02 -11.33
C GLY A 129 -17.90 19.34 -11.09
N LEU A 130 -17.21 19.88 -12.11
CA LEU A 130 -16.70 21.26 -12.00
C LEU A 130 -17.86 22.25 -12.08
N VAL A 131 -17.94 23.18 -11.12
CA VAL A 131 -18.85 24.33 -11.20
C VAL A 131 -18.13 25.52 -11.86
N GLU A 132 -18.79 26.68 -11.96
CA GLU A 132 -18.26 27.89 -12.63
C GLU A 132 -16.89 28.36 -12.09
N THR A 133 -16.54 27.97 -10.86
CA THR A 133 -15.25 28.28 -10.24
C THR A 133 -14.11 27.35 -10.67
N GLY A 134 -14.39 26.34 -11.50
CA GLY A 134 -13.39 25.38 -11.94
C GLY A 134 -12.98 24.37 -10.87
N LEU A 135 -13.75 24.28 -9.79
CA LEU A 135 -13.58 23.31 -8.71
C LEU A 135 -14.88 22.54 -8.43
N PRO A 136 -14.82 21.40 -7.72
CA PRO A 136 -16.02 20.75 -7.24
C PRO A 136 -16.78 21.60 -6.23
N CYS A 137 -18.08 21.31 -6.06
CA CYS A 137 -18.95 22.06 -5.16
C CYS A 137 -18.42 22.06 -3.71
N GLY A 138 -18.50 23.21 -3.04
CA GLY A 138 -18.03 23.41 -1.67
C GLY A 138 -16.53 23.68 -1.53
N LEU A 139 -15.74 23.49 -2.58
CA LEU A 139 -14.29 23.74 -2.56
C LEU A 139 -13.95 25.13 -3.10
N SER A 140 -13.37 25.99 -2.26
CA SER A 140 -12.82 27.28 -2.70
C SER A 140 -11.42 27.13 -3.29
N MET A 141 -10.98 28.12 -4.08
CA MET A 141 -9.64 28.13 -4.67
C MET A 141 -8.54 28.18 -3.61
N ASP A 142 -8.74 28.96 -2.55
CA ASP A 142 -7.76 29.11 -1.47
C ASP A 142 -7.61 27.80 -0.69
N VAL A 143 -8.73 27.17 -0.30
CA VAL A 143 -8.70 25.87 0.39
C VAL A 143 -8.07 24.80 -0.49
N PHE A 144 -8.39 24.78 -1.79
CA PHE A 144 -7.77 23.83 -2.73
C PHE A 144 -6.25 24.03 -2.83
N ARG A 145 -5.79 25.28 -3.00
CA ARG A 145 -4.37 25.60 -3.09
C ARG A 145 -3.65 25.24 -1.80
N GLU A 146 -4.20 25.57 -0.64
CA GLU A 146 -3.61 25.23 0.66
C GLU A 146 -3.51 23.71 0.88
N THR A 147 -4.62 22.99 0.66
CA THR A 147 -4.70 21.53 0.88
C THR A 147 -3.73 20.78 -0.02
N CYS A 148 -3.59 21.21 -1.26
CA CYS A 148 -2.83 20.50 -2.27
C CYS A 148 -1.47 21.14 -2.62
N GLN A 149 -1.01 22.16 -1.88
CA GLN A 149 0.24 22.89 -2.20
C GLN A 149 1.49 22.00 -2.31
N LYS A 150 1.51 20.86 -1.61
CA LYS A 150 2.62 19.87 -1.63
C LYS A 150 2.38 18.69 -2.57
N ALA A 151 1.22 18.64 -3.23
CA ALA A 151 0.90 17.58 -4.17
C ALA A 151 1.80 17.71 -5.40
N SER A 152 2.49 16.63 -5.74
CA SER A 152 3.49 16.62 -6.80
C SER A 152 3.17 15.60 -7.88
N ILE A 153 3.52 15.94 -9.11
CA ILE A 153 3.53 15.03 -10.27
C ILE A 153 4.91 15.11 -10.88
N ALA A 154 5.52 13.94 -11.09
CA ALA A 154 6.86 13.83 -11.63
C ALA A 154 7.90 14.70 -10.88
N GLY A 155 7.78 14.78 -9.55
CA GLY A 155 8.68 15.58 -8.70
C GLY A 155 8.54 17.10 -8.84
N THR A 156 7.53 17.59 -9.55
CA THR A 156 7.23 19.04 -9.71
C THR A 156 5.88 19.38 -9.09
N LEU A 157 5.55 20.68 -8.93
CA LEU A 157 4.33 21.16 -8.26
C LEU A 157 3.32 21.79 -9.26
N PRO A 158 2.45 21.00 -9.91
CA PRO A 158 1.53 21.50 -10.94
C PRO A 158 0.65 22.67 -10.50
N LEU A 159 0.21 22.70 -9.23
CA LEU A 159 -0.72 23.74 -8.75
C LEU A 159 -0.09 25.13 -8.65
N SER A 160 1.23 25.20 -8.53
CA SER A 160 1.96 26.48 -8.51
C SER A 160 1.95 27.18 -9.87
N VAL A 161 1.71 26.45 -10.96
CA VAL A 161 1.75 26.95 -12.34
C VAL A 161 0.39 26.89 -13.04
N LEU A 162 -0.59 26.23 -12.44
CA LEU A 162 -1.97 26.19 -12.92
C LEU A 162 -2.70 27.51 -12.58
N THR A 163 -3.33 28.08 -13.60
CA THR A 163 -4.13 29.30 -13.51
C THR A 163 -5.56 29.04 -13.96
N TRP A 164 -6.53 29.62 -13.24
CA TRP A 164 -7.94 29.60 -13.63
C TRP A 164 -8.29 30.93 -14.28
N GLN A 165 -8.69 30.92 -15.55
CA GLN A 165 -9.11 32.12 -16.27
C GLN A 165 -10.12 31.79 -17.36
N GLY A 166 -11.14 32.64 -17.51
CA GLY A 166 -12.14 32.51 -18.58
C GLY A 166 -12.93 31.20 -18.56
N GLY A 167 -13.16 30.61 -17.38
CA GLY A 167 -13.90 29.34 -17.24
C GLY A 167 -13.07 28.09 -17.54
N ASP A 168 -11.76 28.20 -17.66
CA ASP A 168 -10.86 27.09 -17.96
C ASP A 168 -9.60 27.10 -17.08
N TRP A 169 -9.02 25.91 -16.89
CA TRP A 169 -7.67 25.76 -16.34
C TRP A 169 -6.63 25.90 -17.44
N TRP A 170 -5.61 26.71 -17.18
CA TRP A 170 -4.50 27.01 -18.06
C TRP A 170 -3.17 26.68 -17.40
N VAL A 171 -2.19 26.35 -18.23
CA VAL A 171 -0.86 25.97 -17.80
C VAL A 171 0.16 26.37 -18.88
N PRO A 172 1.41 26.71 -18.52
CA PRO A 172 2.46 26.96 -19.50
C PRO A 172 2.66 25.77 -20.44
N ARG A 173 2.79 26.04 -21.75
CA ARG A 173 2.90 25.03 -22.80
C ARG A 173 4.11 24.12 -22.59
N ALA A 174 5.23 24.68 -22.16
CA ALA A 174 6.44 23.93 -21.85
C ALA A 174 6.19 22.90 -20.73
N TYR A 175 5.45 23.30 -19.69
CA TYR A 175 5.08 22.42 -18.59
C TYR A 175 4.11 21.32 -19.02
N ALA A 176 3.09 21.64 -19.82
CA ALA A 176 2.17 20.64 -20.36
C ALA A 176 2.89 19.59 -21.21
N LYS A 177 3.90 20.02 -22.01
CA LYS A 177 4.76 19.12 -22.78
C LYS A 177 5.64 18.25 -21.86
N LEU A 178 6.23 18.83 -20.81
CA LEU A 178 7.02 18.11 -19.82
C LEU A 178 6.21 16.96 -19.18
N LEU A 179 5.00 17.25 -18.71
CA LEU A 179 4.14 16.23 -18.09
C LEU A 179 3.66 15.19 -19.11
N ALA A 180 3.39 15.57 -20.36
CA ALA A 180 3.06 14.59 -21.41
C ALA A 180 4.25 13.66 -21.75
N GLN A 181 5.48 14.16 -21.71
CA GLN A 181 6.68 13.34 -21.86
C GLN A 181 6.88 12.40 -20.67
N TRP A 182 6.62 12.89 -19.45
CA TRP A 182 6.61 12.07 -18.24
C TRP A 182 5.59 10.92 -18.37
N GLU A 183 4.33 11.18 -18.72
CA GLU A 183 3.30 10.14 -18.89
C GLU A 183 3.77 9.04 -19.86
N LYS A 184 4.36 9.43 -20.99
CA LYS A 184 4.89 8.48 -21.99
C LYS A 184 6.06 7.65 -21.44
N ALA A 185 6.96 8.28 -20.68
CA ALA A 185 8.10 7.60 -20.09
C ALA A 185 7.67 6.63 -18.97
N ASP A 186 6.71 7.03 -18.15
CA ASP A 186 6.12 6.20 -17.09
C ASP A 186 5.45 4.96 -17.67
N ASP A 187 4.57 5.12 -18.67
CA ASP A 187 3.88 4.02 -19.35
C ASP A 187 4.89 3.04 -19.99
N ALA A 188 5.95 3.55 -20.62
CA ALA A 188 6.99 2.72 -21.22
C ALA A 188 7.78 1.93 -20.16
N LEU A 189 8.09 2.54 -19.02
CA LEU A 189 8.75 1.87 -17.90
C LEU A 189 7.83 0.84 -17.24
N ALA A 190 6.54 1.15 -17.08
CA ALA A 190 5.54 0.24 -16.54
C ALA A 190 5.36 -0.99 -17.45
N ASP A 191 5.22 -0.82 -18.77
CA ASP A 191 5.12 -1.94 -19.72
C ASP A 191 6.38 -2.82 -19.68
N LYS A 192 7.57 -2.21 -19.66
CA LYS A 192 8.83 -2.95 -19.54
C LYS A 192 8.92 -3.70 -18.20
N ALA A 193 8.49 -3.07 -17.11
CA ALA A 193 8.51 -3.68 -15.79
C ALA A 193 7.54 -4.85 -15.66
N ARG A 194 6.53 -4.98 -16.51
CA ARG A 194 5.60 -6.14 -16.48
C ARG A 194 6.21 -7.44 -17.02
N ALA A 195 7.34 -7.38 -17.71
CA ALA A 195 7.98 -8.58 -18.24
C ALA A 195 8.66 -9.38 -17.10
N CYS A 196 8.38 -10.68 -17.05
CA CYS A 196 9.06 -11.60 -16.15
C CYS A 196 10.55 -11.62 -16.48
N THR A 197 11.39 -11.40 -15.46
CA THR A 197 12.85 -11.36 -15.61
C THR A 197 13.49 -12.70 -15.97
N SER A 198 12.77 -13.82 -15.82
CA SER A 198 13.27 -15.15 -16.16
C SER A 198 12.81 -15.60 -17.55
N CYS A 199 11.51 -15.55 -17.85
CA CYS A 199 10.97 -16.09 -19.11
C CYS A 199 10.45 -15.02 -20.10
N GLY A 200 10.47 -13.74 -19.73
CA GLY A 200 9.96 -12.65 -20.58
C GLY A 200 8.45 -12.52 -20.66
N ALA A 201 7.67 -13.46 -20.11
CA ALA A 201 6.21 -13.40 -20.11
C ALA A 201 5.70 -12.10 -19.45
N LYS A 202 4.71 -11.44 -20.05
CA LYS A 202 4.14 -10.20 -19.52
C LYS A 202 3.05 -10.46 -18.49
N ALA A 203 3.16 -9.83 -17.32
CA ALA A 203 2.09 -9.79 -16.33
C ALA A 203 0.88 -9.04 -16.88
N GLY A 204 -0.30 -9.26 -16.28
CA GLY A 204 -1.45 -8.36 -16.44
C GLY A 204 -1.17 -6.96 -15.89
N TYR A 205 -2.22 -6.14 -15.77
CA TYR A 205 -2.09 -4.82 -15.13
C TYR A 205 -2.00 -4.88 -13.60
N SER A 206 -2.16 -6.06 -12.98
CA SER A 206 -1.95 -6.21 -11.54
C SER A 206 -0.46 -6.32 -11.19
N ASP A 207 -0.07 -5.73 -10.07
CA ASP A 207 1.28 -5.83 -9.50
C ASP A 207 1.59 -7.23 -8.93
N ASP A 208 0.84 -8.27 -9.31
CA ASP A 208 0.90 -9.57 -8.66
C ASP A 208 2.19 -10.35 -8.92
N TRP A 209 2.94 -9.97 -9.94
CA TRP A 209 4.23 -10.56 -10.27
C TRP A 209 5.40 -9.71 -9.78
N ARG A 210 5.11 -8.49 -9.28
CA ARG A 210 6.13 -7.59 -8.74
C ARG A 210 6.58 -8.10 -7.38
N VAL A 211 7.88 -8.34 -7.25
CA VAL A 211 8.50 -8.82 -6.02
C VAL A 211 9.67 -7.90 -5.65
N SER A 212 9.73 -7.51 -4.37
CA SER A 212 10.87 -6.75 -3.85
C SER A 212 12.09 -7.68 -3.81
N GLY A 213 13.25 -7.23 -4.25
CA GLY A 213 14.52 -7.95 -4.20
C GLY A 213 15.63 -7.14 -3.53
N SER A 214 16.85 -7.68 -3.54
CA SER A 214 18.01 -7.06 -2.89
C SER A 214 18.48 -5.77 -3.56
N SER A 215 18.27 -5.63 -4.87
CA SER A 215 18.64 -4.45 -5.66
C SER A 215 17.47 -3.52 -5.99
N GLY A 216 16.24 -3.91 -5.64
CA GLY A 216 15.02 -3.17 -5.99
C GLY A 216 13.89 -4.11 -6.36
N TRP A 217 12.85 -3.58 -7.00
CA TRP A 217 11.72 -4.37 -7.45
C TRP A 217 12.02 -5.07 -8.78
N THR A 218 11.65 -6.35 -8.87
CA THR A 218 11.72 -7.16 -10.08
C THR A 218 10.37 -7.82 -10.34
N THR A 219 10.22 -8.43 -11.51
CA THR A 219 8.99 -9.11 -11.92
C THR A 219 9.29 -10.57 -12.15
N LEU A 220 8.55 -11.43 -11.46
CA LEU A 220 8.71 -12.88 -11.54
C LEU A 220 7.34 -13.54 -11.60
N CYS A 221 7.06 -14.26 -12.69
CA CYS A 221 5.78 -14.95 -12.84
C CYS A 221 5.70 -16.14 -11.87
N PRO A 222 4.48 -16.58 -11.50
CA PRO A 222 4.29 -17.70 -10.58
C PRO A 222 4.99 -18.99 -11.01
N THR A 223 5.02 -19.30 -12.31
CA THR A 223 5.69 -20.49 -12.84
C THR A 223 7.20 -20.44 -12.64
N CYS A 224 7.83 -19.29 -12.94
CA CYS A 224 9.27 -19.11 -12.73
C CYS A 224 9.61 -19.08 -11.23
N ALA A 225 8.73 -18.50 -10.39
CA ALA A 225 8.89 -18.56 -8.94
C ALA A 225 8.83 -20.01 -8.43
N ALA A 226 7.84 -20.80 -8.85
CA ALA A 226 7.70 -22.20 -8.46
C ALA A 226 8.89 -23.06 -8.91
N SER A 227 9.49 -22.74 -10.06
CA SER A 227 10.65 -23.45 -10.60
C SER A 227 11.95 -23.06 -9.89
N GLY A 228 12.07 -21.80 -9.44
CA GLY A 228 13.30 -21.27 -8.84
C GLY A 228 13.42 -21.42 -7.33
N PHE A 229 12.31 -21.68 -6.61
CA PHE A 229 12.29 -21.67 -5.14
C PHE A 229 11.56 -22.88 -4.56
N ARG A 230 11.99 -23.31 -3.37
CA ARG A 230 11.52 -24.55 -2.76
C ARG A 230 10.26 -24.32 -1.92
N PRO A 231 9.27 -25.23 -1.93
CA PRO A 231 8.20 -25.22 -0.93
C PRO A 231 8.79 -25.41 0.48
N TYR A 232 8.30 -24.64 1.46
CA TYR A 232 8.69 -24.81 2.85
C TYR A 232 7.92 -25.96 3.50
N ARG A 233 8.65 -26.93 4.08
CA ARG A 233 8.08 -28.14 4.70
C ARG A 233 8.02 -28.10 6.24
N GLY A 234 8.16 -26.93 6.86
CA GLY A 234 8.05 -26.83 8.32
C GLY A 234 9.29 -27.24 9.12
N HIS A 235 10.45 -27.42 8.49
CA HIS A 235 11.66 -27.93 9.17
C HIS A 235 12.28 -26.95 10.19
N LEU A 236 11.82 -25.70 10.25
CA LEU A 236 12.15 -24.72 11.30
C LEU A 236 10.95 -24.41 12.23
N ARG A 237 9.85 -25.17 12.15
CA ARG A 237 8.70 -24.98 13.03
C ARG A 237 9.14 -25.10 14.49
N GLY A 238 8.77 -24.11 15.32
CA GLY A 238 9.12 -24.07 16.75
C GLY A 238 10.57 -23.69 17.06
N VAL A 239 11.42 -23.52 16.05
CA VAL A 239 12.79 -23.02 16.24
C VAL A 239 12.73 -21.53 16.64
N ARG A 240 13.53 -21.13 17.63
CA ARG A 240 13.66 -19.71 18.01
C ARG A 240 14.37 -18.93 16.92
N TYR A 241 13.86 -17.75 16.60
CA TYR A 241 14.34 -16.88 15.52
C TYR A 241 15.82 -16.56 15.69
N ARG A 242 16.29 -16.30 16.92
CA ARG A 242 17.69 -15.96 17.21
C ARG A 242 18.64 -17.16 17.35
N SER A 243 18.23 -18.37 16.97
CA SER A 243 19.06 -19.57 17.12
C SER A 243 20.11 -19.72 16.02
N ALA A 244 21.25 -20.36 16.32
CA ALA A 244 22.30 -20.67 15.34
C ALA A 244 21.78 -21.50 14.14
N ARG A 245 20.75 -22.34 14.36
CA ARG A 245 20.08 -23.12 13.32
C ARG A 245 19.38 -22.23 12.28
N MET A 246 18.89 -21.06 12.65
CA MET A 246 18.29 -20.09 11.72
C MET A 246 19.34 -19.48 10.79
N ASN A 247 20.53 -19.18 11.33
CA ASN A 247 21.62 -18.53 10.57
C ASN A 247 22.16 -19.38 9.41
N ALA A 248 21.91 -20.69 9.42
CA ALA A 248 22.34 -21.60 8.34
C ALA A 248 21.36 -21.66 7.15
N VAL A 249 20.14 -21.10 7.27
CA VAL A 249 19.09 -21.27 6.26
C VAL A 249 18.51 -19.92 5.84
N ARG A 250 18.54 -19.65 4.54
CA ARG A 250 18.01 -18.38 4.02
C ARG A 250 16.53 -18.51 3.67
N ALA A 251 15.73 -17.51 4.06
CA ALA A 251 14.32 -17.46 3.71
C ALA A 251 14.10 -17.35 2.19
N ASP A 252 15.04 -16.71 1.48
CA ASP A 252 14.94 -16.41 0.07
C ASP A 252 15.23 -17.58 -0.88
N ASP A 253 15.49 -18.76 -0.31
CA ASP A 253 15.52 -20.07 -0.99
C ASP A 253 14.12 -20.70 -1.11
N TYR A 254 13.12 -20.15 -0.40
CA TYR A 254 11.78 -20.72 -0.28
C TYR A 254 10.69 -19.90 -0.94
N LEU A 255 9.56 -20.57 -1.21
CA LEU A 255 8.29 -19.95 -1.53
C LEU A 255 7.60 -19.42 -0.27
N CYS A 256 6.90 -18.29 -0.42
CA CYS A 256 6.04 -17.71 0.61
C CYS A 256 4.90 -18.66 0.95
N VAL A 257 4.73 -18.97 2.24
CA VAL A 257 3.67 -19.89 2.71
C VAL A 257 2.27 -19.28 2.74
N LEU A 258 2.16 -17.95 2.59
CA LEU A 258 0.89 -17.19 2.68
C LEU A 258 0.30 -16.77 1.33
N CYS A 259 1.07 -16.86 0.25
CA CYS A 259 0.58 -16.46 -1.07
C CYS A 259 -0.16 -17.63 -1.72
N LYS A 260 -1.36 -17.39 -2.27
CA LYS A 260 -2.10 -18.39 -3.06
C LYS A 260 -1.32 -18.79 -4.31
N SER A 261 -0.66 -17.83 -4.96
CA SER A 261 0.21 -18.07 -6.10
C SER A 261 1.67 -18.10 -5.65
N PRO A 262 2.51 -19.00 -6.21
CA PRO A 262 3.93 -19.09 -5.88
C PRO A 262 4.63 -17.73 -5.96
N ARG A 263 5.22 -17.31 -4.84
CA ARG A 263 6.06 -16.10 -4.75
C ARG A 263 7.28 -16.40 -3.91
N ARG A 264 8.42 -15.80 -4.25
CA ARG A 264 9.65 -15.90 -3.45
C ARG A 264 9.46 -15.27 -2.06
N ALA A 265 9.94 -15.95 -1.02
CA ALA A 265 10.03 -15.40 0.32
C ALA A 265 11.28 -14.53 0.49
N TYR A 266 11.28 -13.67 1.52
CA TYR A 266 12.43 -12.83 1.88
C TYR A 266 12.67 -12.78 3.38
N TYR A 267 11.67 -13.09 4.18
CA TYR A 267 11.72 -12.95 5.63
C TYR A 267 11.31 -14.26 6.28
N TRP A 268 12.02 -14.62 7.35
CA TRP A 268 11.55 -15.60 8.31
C TRP A 268 10.58 -14.90 9.26
N ASP A 269 9.30 -15.16 9.05
CA ASP A 269 8.29 -14.63 9.94
C ASP A 269 8.26 -15.41 11.26
N HIS A 270 8.07 -14.70 12.37
CA HIS A 270 8.15 -15.25 13.72
C HIS A 270 7.15 -14.58 14.67
N CYS A 271 6.74 -15.31 15.70
CA CYS A 271 5.93 -14.74 16.77
C CYS A 271 6.78 -13.77 17.60
N HIS A 272 6.36 -12.52 17.74
CA HIS A 272 7.11 -11.52 18.53
C HIS A 272 7.02 -11.73 20.05
N GLU A 273 6.08 -12.57 20.53
CA GLU A 273 5.95 -12.90 21.95
C GLU A 273 6.82 -14.09 22.35
N HIS A 274 6.86 -15.11 21.49
CA HIS A 274 7.48 -16.40 21.80
C HIS A 274 8.80 -16.64 21.03
N ASP A 275 9.16 -15.72 20.13
CA ASP A 275 10.33 -15.80 19.23
C ASP A 275 10.32 -17.04 18.30
N CYS A 276 9.22 -17.77 18.19
CA CYS A 276 9.12 -18.98 17.37
C CYS A 276 8.91 -18.65 15.88
N ILE A 277 9.69 -19.27 15.00
CA ILE A 277 9.52 -19.18 13.55
C ILE A 277 8.18 -19.82 13.14
N ARG A 278 7.41 -19.06 12.36
CA ARG A 278 6.14 -19.50 11.73
C ARG A 278 6.37 -20.01 10.31
N GLY A 279 7.22 -19.34 9.54
CA GLY A 279 7.60 -19.78 8.19
C GLY A 279 8.17 -18.66 7.33
N PRO A 280 8.60 -18.96 6.09
CA PRO A 280 9.14 -17.97 5.18
C PRO A 280 8.01 -17.24 4.45
N VAL A 281 8.07 -15.91 4.43
CA VAL A 281 7.06 -15.04 3.81
C VAL A 281 7.69 -14.03 2.85
N CYS A 282 6.94 -13.59 1.84
CA CYS A 282 7.36 -12.52 0.94
C CYS A 282 7.25 -11.15 1.62
N ALA A 283 7.91 -10.13 1.05
CA ALA A 283 7.89 -8.77 1.61
C ALA A 283 6.46 -8.20 1.79
N SER A 284 5.57 -8.44 0.82
CA SER A 284 4.18 -7.97 0.89
C SER A 284 3.42 -8.64 2.03
N CYS A 285 3.54 -9.96 2.22
CA CYS A 285 2.91 -10.65 3.34
C CYS A 285 3.47 -10.20 4.69
N ASN A 286 4.79 -10.00 4.78
CA ASN A 286 5.45 -9.51 6.00
C ASN A 286 4.96 -8.10 6.38
N THR A 287 4.92 -7.17 5.42
CA THR A 287 4.42 -5.81 5.64
C THR A 287 2.92 -5.82 5.97
N PHE A 288 2.13 -6.67 5.32
CA PHE A 288 0.70 -6.79 5.61
C PHE A 288 0.44 -7.36 7.01
N GLU A 289 1.30 -8.25 7.52
CA GLU A 289 1.19 -8.71 8.90
C GLU A 289 1.54 -7.62 9.92
N GLY A 290 2.53 -6.77 9.61
CA GLY A 290 2.98 -5.70 10.50
C GLY A 290 2.13 -4.42 10.49
N HIS A 291 1.48 -4.11 9.36
CA HIS A 291 0.78 -2.84 9.15
C HIS A 291 -0.57 -2.98 8.42
N GLY A 292 -0.93 -4.18 7.97
CA GLY A 292 -2.19 -4.39 7.28
C GLY A 292 -3.35 -4.29 8.26
N MET A 293 -4.38 -3.55 7.87
CA MET A 293 -5.66 -3.62 8.58
C MET A 293 -6.23 -5.03 8.39
N ASN A 294 -6.63 -5.66 9.48
CA ASN A 294 -7.38 -6.90 9.47
C ASN A 294 -6.61 -8.10 8.90
N TYR A 295 -5.41 -8.35 9.43
CA TYR A 295 -4.58 -9.49 9.03
C TYR A 295 -5.30 -10.84 9.23
N VAL A 296 -6.06 -10.95 10.32
CA VAL A 296 -6.76 -12.18 10.72
C VAL A 296 -7.82 -12.63 9.71
N ALA A 297 -8.47 -11.70 8.99
CA ALA A 297 -9.47 -12.05 7.98
C ALA A 297 -8.87 -12.59 6.67
N ARG A 298 -7.57 -12.39 6.43
CA ARG A 298 -6.91 -12.88 5.22
C ARG A 298 -6.79 -14.41 5.26
N SER A 299 -7.21 -15.07 4.19
CA SER A 299 -7.11 -16.51 4.01
C SER A 299 -5.71 -17.06 4.34
N GLY A 300 -5.64 -18.09 5.19
CA GLY A 300 -4.40 -18.74 5.64
C GLY A 300 -3.65 -18.01 6.76
N SER A 301 -3.96 -16.75 7.05
CA SER A 301 -3.22 -15.92 8.01
C SER A 301 -3.36 -16.43 9.44
N LEU A 302 -4.58 -16.80 9.84
CA LEU A 302 -4.85 -17.32 11.18
C LEU A 302 -4.14 -18.66 11.42
N SER A 303 -4.21 -19.60 10.47
CA SER A 303 -3.44 -20.86 10.52
C SER A 303 -1.94 -20.59 10.64
N HIS A 304 -1.43 -19.59 9.93
CA HIS A 304 -0.03 -19.18 9.99
C HIS A 304 0.36 -18.56 11.33
N LEU A 305 -0.50 -17.73 11.96
CA LEU A 305 -0.28 -17.25 13.34
C LEU A 305 -0.11 -18.43 14.31
N LEU A 306 -0.94 -19.45 14.13
CA LEU A 306 -0.95 -20.67 14.94
C LEU A 306 0.17 -21.65 14.60
N GLU A 307 1.10 -21.34 13.69
CA GLU A 307 2.36 -22.09 13.56
C GLU A 307 3.28 -21.87 14.78
N CYS A 308 3.02 -20.84 15.59
CA CYS A 308 3.60 -20.73 16.93
C CYS A 308 3.01 -21.80 17.86
N ALA A 309 3.84 -22.75 18.27
CA ALA A 309 3.43 -23.87 19.14
C ALA A 309 2.85 -23.40 20.48
N VAL A 310 3.39 -22.32 21.07
CA VAL A 310 2.93 -21.79 22.36
C VAL A 310 1.54 -21.17 22.23
N CYS A 311 1.33 -20.28 21.25
CA CYS A 311 0.01 -19.71 20.99
C CYS A 311 -1.02 -20.82 20.72
N ARG A 312 -0.65 -21.82 19.91
CA ARG A 312 -1.52 -22.97 19.63
C ARG A 312 -1.86 -23.77 20.88
N SER A 313 -0.89 -24.09 21.73
CA SER A 313 -1.15 -24.85 22.97
C SER A 313 -1.98 -24.09 23.98
N GLN A 314 -1.82 -22.77 24.04
CA GLN A 314 -2.61 -21.87 24.89
C GLN A 314 -3.96 -21.48 24.26
N ARG A 315 -4.31 -22.07 23.10
CA ARG A 315 -5.53 -21.75 22.33
C ARG A 315 -5.74 -20.25 22.11
N THR A 316 -4.65 -19.51 21.92
CA THR A 316 -4.67 -18.04 21.84
C THR A 316 -3.98 -17.53 20.58
N LEU A 317 -4.05 -16.22 20.38
CA LEU A 317 -3.34 -15.49 19.34
C LEU A 317 -2.32 -14.53 19.95
N PRO A 318 -1.29 -14.12 19.19
CA PRO A 318 -0.44 -13.01 19.60
C PRO A 318 -1.32 -11.78 19.88
N ALA A 319 -1.05 -11.07 20.98
CA ALA A 319 -1.80 -9.94 21.52
C ALA A 319 -2.20 -8.92 20.45
N ARG A 320 -1.26 -8.55 19.58
CA ARG A 320 -1.50 -7.59 18.49
C ARG A 320 -2.59 -7.99 17.50
N HIS A 321 -2.93 -9.28 17.44
CA HIS A 321 -3.94 -9.84 16.53
C HIS A 321 -5.25 -10.19 17.23
N ARG A 322 -5.33 -10.03 18.57
CA ARG A 322 -6.54 -10.35 19.34
C ARG A 322 -7.65 -9.34 19.05
N ASP A 323 -7.34 -8.05 19.05
CA ASP A 323 -8.32 -6.99 18.76
C ASP A 323 -8.91 -7.13 17.35
N ASP A 324 -8.08 -7.48 16.36
CA ASP A 324 -8.53 -7.77 14.99
C ASP A 324 -9.43 -9.01 14.93
N ALA A 325 -9.12 -10.05 15.69
CA ALA A 325 -9.95 -11.25 15.78
C ALA A 325 -11.32 -10.94 16.40
N LEU A 326 -11.34 -10.20 17.51
CA LEU A 326 -12.57 -9.77 18.18
C LEU A 326 -13.42 -8.87 17.28
N ARG A 327 -12.79 -7.87 16.64
CA ARG A 327 -13.44 -6.99 15.66
C ARG A 327 -14.14 -7.77 14.56
N ASN A 328 -13.44 -8.75 13.98
CA ASN A 328 -13.99 -9.60 12.93
C ASN A 328 -15.14 -10.48 13.41
N HIS A 329 -15.03 -11.04 14.61
CA HIS A 329 -16.08 -11.86 15.20
C HIS A 329 -17.34 -11.01 15.41
N LEU A 330 -17.23 -9.91 16.16
CA LEU A 330 -18.34 -9.02 16.47
C LEU A 330 -19.03 -8.47 15.21
N SER A 331 -18.25 -8.10 14.19
CA SER A 331 -18.82 -7.61 12.91
C SER A 331 -19.73 -8.63 12.19
N LYS A 332 -19.67 -9.90 12.58
CA LYS A 332 -20.46 -11.01 12.00
C LYS A 332 -21.54 -11.53 12.93
N THR A 333 -21.31 -11.49 14.24
CA THR A 333 -22.16 -12.16 15.24
C THR A 333 -23.05 -11.21 16.02
N GLU A 334 -22.69 -9.92 16.08
CA GLU A 334 -23.46 -8.96 16.86
C GLU A 334 -24.86 -8.77 16.25
N PRO A 335 -25.94 -8.82 17.06
CA PRO A 335 -27.29 -8.69 16.57
C PRO A 335 -27.53 -7.32 15.92
N HIS A 336 -27.94 -7.34 14.66
CA HIS A 336 -28.34 -6.17 13.89
C HIS A 336 -29.74 -6.38 13.34
N HIS A 337 -30.74 -5.85 14.04
CA HIS A 337 -32.14 -6.10 13.72
C HIS A 337 -32.60 -5.27 12.52
N GLY A 338 -33.21 -5.92 11.53
CA GLY A 338 -33.94 -5.26 10.44
C GLY A 338 -33.09 -4.72 9.29
N CYS A 339 -31.76 -4.88 9.31
CA CYS A 339 -30.88 -4.36 8.28
C CYS A 339 -29.84 -5.39 7.82
N ARG A 340 -29.67 -5.54 6.50
CA ARG A 340 -28.70 -6.45 5.88
C ARG A 340 -27.31 -5.83 5.70
N ALA A 341 -27.14 -4.57 6.12
CA ALA A 341 -25.86 -3.89 6.02
C ALA A 341 -24.84 -4.52 6.98
N ARG A 342 -23.57 -4.45 6.59
CA ARG A 342 -22.47 -4.94 7.41
C ARG A 342 -22.32 -4.04 8.64
N LEU A 343 -22.05 -4.64 9.79
CA LEU A 343 -21.64 -3.89 10.97
C LEU A 343 -20.17 -3.47 10.84
N GLU A 344 -19.91 -2.23 11.20
CA GLU A 344 -18.56 -1.72 11.41
C GLU A 344 -18.27 -1.75 12.91
N VAL A 345 -17.11 -2.31 13.25
CA VAL A 345 -16.61 -2.33 14.63
C VAL A 345 -15.35 -1.48 14.66
N THR A 346 -15.40 -0.38 15.40
CA THR A 346 -14.33 0.61 15.57
C THR A 346 -13.90 0.68 17.03
N ASP A 347 -12.81 1.40 17.30
CA ASP A 347 -12.39 1.73 18.66
C ASP A 347 -12.29 0.53 19.62
N VAL A 348 -11.73 -0.58 19.13
CA VAL A 348 -11.43 -1.73 19.99
C VAL A 348 -10.30 -1.35 20.93
N ARG A 349 -10.57 -1.31 22.23
CA ARG A 349 -9.61 -0.98 23.29
C ARG A 349 -9.69 -2.05 24.37
N THR A 350 -8.54 -2.52 24.84
CA THR A 350 -8.45 -3.42 25.99
C THR A 350 -8.06 -2.62 27.22
N GLU A 351 -8.91 -2.63 28.24
CA GLU A 351 -8.69 -1.99 29.53
C GLU A 351 -7.68 -2.77 30.40
N ALA A 352 -7.20 -2.15 31.48
CA ALA A 352 -6.21 -2.77 32.36
C ALA A 352 -6.70 -4.06 33.06
N ASP A 353 -8.00 -4.20 33.25
CA ASP A 353 -8.64 -5.40 33.81
C ASP A 353 -8.92 -6.49 32.76
N GLY A 354 -8.54 -6.26 31.50
CA GLY A 354 -8.77 -7.16 30.37
C GLY A 354 -10.14 -7.03 29.71
N THR A 355 -11.00 -6.11 30.17
CA THR A 355 -12.26 -5.78 29.50
C THR A 355 -11.98 -5.19 28.13
N VAL A 356 -12.67 -5.69 27.10
CA VAL A 356 -12.56 -5.15 25.73
C VAL A 356 -13.77 -4.28 25.43
N CYS A 357 -13.54 -2.99 25.23
CA CYS A 357 -14.54 -2.02 24.82
C CYS A 357 -14.44 -1.80 23.30
N CYS A 358 -15.57 -1.75 22.61
CA CYS A 358 -15.61 -1.40 21.19
C CYS A 358 -16.89 -0.64 20.85
N ARG A 359 -16.81 0.17 19.78
CA ARG A 359 -17.95 0.88 19.20
C ARG A 359 -18.44 0.11 17.98
N ILE A 360 -19.73 -0.14 17.91
CA ILE A 360 -20.36 -0.86 16.79
C ILE A 360 -21.34 0.10 16.13
N SER A 361 -21.35 0.14 14.80
CA SER A 361 -22.29 0.94 14.01
C SER A 361 -22.75 0.21 12.75
N CYS A 362 -23.91 0.60 12.25
CA CYS A 362 -24.43 0.14 10.97
C CYS A 362 -23.80 0.94 9.82
N THR A 363 -23.16 0.26 8.85
CA THR A 363 -22.57 0.96 7.69
C THR A 363 -23.59 1.71 6.82
N ALA A 364 -24.87 1.33 6.87
CA ALA A 364 -25.93 2.05 6.17
C ALA A 364 -26.46 3.26 6.95
N PHE A 365 -26.34 3.25 8.28
CA PHE A 365 -26.83 4.31 9.17
C PHE A 365 -25.85 4.48 10.35
N PRO A 366 -24.69 5.13 10.15
CA PRO A 366 -23.59 5.13 11.12
C PRO A 366 -23.94 5.85 12.42
N ASP A 367 -24.73 6.92 12.32
CA ASP A 367 -25.28 7.68 13.45
C ASP A 367 -26.78 7.94 13.21
N PRO A 368 -27.62 7.93 14.26
CA PRO A 368 -27.32 7.74 15.68
C PRO A 368 -27.26 6.26 16.13
N HIS A 369 -27.21 5.30 15.20
CA HIS A 369 -27.33 3.86 15.50
C HIS A 369 -26.01 3.19 15.89
N ALA A 370 -25.13 3.91 16.57
CA ALA A 370 -23.91 3.34 17.11
C ALA A 370 -24.06 3.05 18.61
N TRP A 371 -23.55 1.91 19.06
CA TRP A 371 -23.59 1.49 20.46
C TRP A 371 -22.23 0.97 20.92
N GLU A 372 -22.03 0.94 22.22
CA GLU A 372 -20.85 0.33 22.82
C GLU A 372 -21.12 -1.13 23.18
N ARG A 373 -20.15 -1.99 22.88
CA ARG A 373 -20.12 -3.37 23.39
C ARG A 373 -18.87 -3.54 24.25
N LYS A 374 -19.11 -4.01 25.48
CA LYS A 374 -18.05 -4.35 26.44
C LYS A 374 -18.03 -5.86 26.63
N LEU A 375 -16.92 -6.50 26.29
CA LEU A 375 -16.68 -7.91 26.55
C LEU A 375 -15.84 -8.04 27.82
N SER A 376 -16.27 -8.89 28.75
CA SER A 376 -15.41 -9.32 29.85
C SER A 376 -14.16 -10.03 29.31
N ALA A 377 -13.10 -10.07 30.11
CA ALA A 377 -11.87 -10.78 29.75
C ALA A 377 -12.13 -12.27 29.42
N SER A 378 -13.06 -12.92 30.12
CA SER A 378 -13.47 -14.30 29.85
C SER A 378 -14.23 -14.45 28.52
N GLU A 379 -15.21 -13.58 28.24
CA GLU A 379 -15.93 -13.61 26.95
C GLU A 379 -14.96 -13.40 25.78
N ALA A 380 -14.03 -12.45 25.91
CA ALA A 380 -13.02 -12.19 24.87
C ALA A 380 -12.09 -13.40 24.66
N ALA A 381 -11.68 -14.07 25.75
CA ALA A 381 -10.86 -15.27 25.68
C ALA A 381 -11.61 -16.43 25.00
N GLU A 382 -12.87 -16.69 25.37
CA GLU A 382 -13.71 -17.72 24.77
C GLU A 382 -13.87 -17.54 23.26
N ILE A 383 -14.15 -16.30 22.81
CA ILE A 383 -14.24 -15.99 21.37
C ILE A 383 -12.94 -16.34 20.63
N ILE A 384 -11.79 -16.02 21.22
CA ILE A 384 -10.48 -16.33 20.64
C ILE A 384 -10.23 -17.84 20.64
N GLU A 385 -10.53 -18.53 21.74
CA GLU A 385 -10.35 -19.97 21.86
C GLU A 385 -11.22 -20.77 20.87
N ASP A 386 -12.45 -20.32 20.61
CA ASP A 386 -13.36 -20.90 19.62
C ASP A 386 -12.86 -20.67 18.19
N LEU A 387 -12.37 -19.46 17.91
CA LEU A 387 -11.76 -19.13 16.63
C LEU A 387 -10.53 -20.01 16.37
N VAL A 388 -9.64 -20.16 17.37
CA VAL A 388 -8.48 -21.04 17.28
C VAL A 388 -8.91 -22.50 17.11
N GLY A 389 -9.89 -22.95 17.90
CA GLY A 389 -10.45 -24.30 17.84
C GLY A 389 -10.98 -24.67 16.45
N THR A 390 -11.69 -23.74 15.81
CA THR A 390 -12.21 -23.90 14.44
C THR A 390 -11.08 -24.14 13.44
N VAL A 391 -10.02 -23.35 13.51
CA VAL A 391 -8.88 -23.48 12.58
C VAL A 391 -8.07 -24.75 12.83
N THR A 392 -7.83 -25.10 14.10
CA THR A 392 -7.09 -26.32 14.43
C THR A 392 -7.84 -27.57 14.00
N SER A 393 -9.17 -27.58 14.12
CA SER A 393 -10.01 -28.72 13.71
C SER A 393 -9.97 -28.93 12.19
N GLN A 394 -9.98 -27.84 11.41
CA GLN A 394 -9.88 -27.88 9.94
C GLN A 394 -8.49 -28.27 9.42
N SER A 395 -7.44 -28.21 10.26
CA SER A 395 -6.05 -28.47 9.87
C SER A 395 -5.59 -29.91 10.13
N THR A 396 -6.46 -30.77 10.65
CA THR A 396 -6.17 -32.20 10.88
C THR A 396 -6.37 -32.97 9.58
N PRO A 397 -5.34 -33.62 8.99
CA PRO A 397 -5.59 -34.57 7.91
C PRO A 397 -6.44 -35.72 8.46
N PRO A 398 -7.37 -36.32 7.68
CA PRO A 398 -8.16 -37.44 8.14
C PRO A 398 -7.23 -38.56 8.61
N ALA A 399 -7.43 -39.01 9.86
CA ALA A 399 -6.74 -40.15 10.41
C ALA A 399 -7.15 -41.40 9.61
N GLY A 400 -6.28 -41.89 8.74
CA GLY A 400 -6.59 -43.07 7.93
C GLY A 400 -5.55 -43.41 6.87
N GLN A 401 -4.39 -43.92 7.31
CA GLN A 401 -3.68 -45.09 6.77
C GLN A 401 -2.19 -45.03 7.14
N LEU A 402 -1.91 -45.36 8.40
CA LEU A 402 -0.72 -46.16 8.70
C LEU A 402 -1.03 -47.58 8.21
N ALA A 403 -0.59 -47.92 7.01
CA ALA A 403 -0.38 -49.30 6.63
C ALA A 403 1.13 -49.53 6.58
N VAL A 404 1.61 -50.12 7.68
CA VAL A 404 2.84 -50.88 7.74
C VAL A 404 2.84 -51.87 6.58
N SER A 405 3.86 -51.82 5.72
CA SER A 405 4.36 -53.04 5.07
C SER A 405 5.88 -53.03 5.19
N GLY A 406 6.36 -53.86 6.11
CA GLY A 406 7.75 -54.25 6.17
C GLY A 406 8.07 -55.22 5.03
N ARG A 407 9.29 -55.07 4.51
CA ARG A 407 10.19 -56.08 3.93
C ARG A 407 9.58 -57.16 3.02
N SER A 408 9.97 -57.09 1.76
CA SER A 408 10.73 -58.16 1.08
C SER A 408 11.78 -57.48 0.20
#